data_AF-A0A9C6T1C2-F1
#
_entry.id   AF-A0A9C6T1C2-F1
#
_cell.length_a   1.000
_cell.length_b   1.000
_cell.length_c   1.000
_cell.angle_alpha   90.00
_cell.angle_beta   90.00
_cell.angle_gamma   90.00
#
_symmetry.space_group_name_H-M   'P 1'
#
loop_
_entity.id
_entity.type
_entity.pdbx_description
1 polymer ?
#
loop_
_entity_poly.entity_id
_entity_poly.type
_entity_poly.pdbx_seq_one_letter_code
_entity_poly.pdbx_strand_id
1 'polypeptide(L)'
;MLLRYYIFFALLPSGIFAGFCEKTERRMINGVLKTRIIKVCCFGYKQQIMNNGIGLKCVPICKEDCGNGTCSSPNSCSCNVGYTNKDRDASQRCVPDCDGGCGKGECIAPNTCHCEDGYEAYNHCALKLPQWLPLGIGKV
;
A
#
# COMPACT_ATOMS: atom_id res chain seq x y z
N MET A 1 29.49 22.71 -1.08
CA MET A 1 28.20 23.20 -1.62
C MET A 1 27.13 22.09 -1.66
N LEU A 2 26.97 21.29 -0.59
CA LEU A 2 25.89 20.29 -0.46
C LEU A 2 25.12 20.41 0.87
N LEU A 3 25.64 21.17 1.84
CA LEU A 3 25.04 21.34 3.16
C LEU A 3 23.88 22.38 3.20
N ARG A 4 23.83 23.32 2.24
CA ARG A 4 22.72 24.30 2.15
C ARG A 4 21.44 23.70 1.54
N TYR A 5 21.54 22.57 0.84
CA TYR A 5 20.37 21.91 0.23
C TYR A 5 19.58 21.08 1.26
N TYR A 6 20.27 20.54 2.26
CA TYR A 6 19.66 19.73 3.33
C TYR A 6 18.92 20.54 4.41
N ILE A 7 19.25 21.82 4.60
CA ILE A 7 18.67 22.65 5.67
C ILE A 7 17.28 23.21 5.28
N PHE A 8 16.98 23.37 3.99
CA PHE A 8 15.69 23.93 3.57
C PHE A 8 14.52 22.93 3.61
N PHE A 9 14.77 21.62 3.51
CA PHE A 9 13.72 20.59 3.58
C PHE A 9 13.43 20.08 5.00
N ALA A 10 14.24 20.45 5.99
CA ALA A 10 14.20 19.85 7.33
C ALA A 10 13.33 20.60 8.37
N LEU A 11 12.74 21.77 8.05
CA LEU A 11 12.03 22.60 9.04
C LEU A 11 10.55 22.89 8.74
N LEU A 12 9.96 22.22 7.75
CA LEU A 12 8.49 22.11 7.65
C LEU A 12 8.11 20.64 7.43
N PRO A 13 7.88 19.86 8.52
CA PRO A 13 7.38 18.48 8.45
C PRO A 13 5.94 18.36 7.93
N SER A 14 5.28 19.45 7.53
CA SER A 14 3.86 19.49 7.17
C SER A 14 3.64 19.54 5.65
N GLY A 15 4.51 18.87 4.89
CA GLY A 15 4.64 19.11 3.46
C GLY A 15 4.13 18.07 2.47
N ILE A 16 3.78 16.82 2.82
CA ILE A 16 3.40 15.83 1.77
C ILE A 16 2.43 14.75 2.27
N PHE A 17 1.29 15.07 2.87
CA PHE A 17 0.18 14.10 3.01
C PHE A 17 -1.22 14.74 3.04
N ALA A 18 -1.36 16.00 2.61
CA ALA A 18 -2.68 16.59 2.50
C ALA A 18 -3.29 16.18 1.15
N GLY A 19 -4.35 15.35 1.16
CA GLY A 19 -5.14 15.04 -0.05
C GLY A 19 -5.87 16.26 -0.66
N PHE A 20 -5.57 17.48 -0.18
CA PHE A 20 -6.21 18.74 -0.56
C PHE A 20 -5.22 19.66 -1.29
N CYS A 21 -5.72 20.29 -2.35
CA CYS A 21 -5.04 21.26 -3.17
C CYS A 21 -5.83 22.58 -3.15
N GLU A 22 -5.15 23.71 -3.31
CA GLU A 22 -5.78 25.02 -3.42
C GLU A 22 -6.00 25.37 -4.89
N LYS A 23 -7.24 25.69 -5.25
CA LYS A 23 -7.59 26.18 -6.59
C LYS A 23 -8.14 27.61 -6.47
N THR A 24 -7.68 28.48 -7.36
CA THR A 24 -8.07 29.90 -7.37
C THR A 24 -9.22 30.12 -8.36
N GLU A 25 -10.41 30.44 -7.86
CA GLU A 25 -11.54 30.87 -8.68
C GLU A 25 -11.56 32.39 -8.81
N ARG A 26 -11.71 32.89 -10.03
CA ARG A 26 -11.90 34.31 -10.32
C ARG A 26 -13.35 34.54 -10.75
N ARG A 27 -14.08 35.41 -10.06
CA ARG A 27 -15.46 35.78 -10.38
C ARG A 27 -15.58 37.30 -10.45
N MET A 28 -16.25 37.81 -11.47
CA MET A 28 -16.63 39.22 -11.56
C MET A 28 -17.90 39.44 -10.72
N ILE A 29 -17.83 40.30 -9.70
CA ILE A 29 -18.99 40.68 -8.88
C ILE A 29 -19.04 42.20 -8.84
N ASN A 30 -20.13 42.77 -9.34
CA ASN A 30 -20.34 44.23 -9.43
C ASN A 30 -19.17 44.96 -10.12
N GLY A 31 -18.63 44.38 -11.19
CA GLY A 31 -17.50 44.94 -11.95
C GLY A 31 -16.12 44.76 -11.30
N VAL A 32 -16.03 44.18 -10.10
CA VAL A 32 -14.77 43.92 -9.40
C VAL A 32 -14.36 42.46 -9.55
N LEU A 33 -13.10 42.21 -9.93
CA LEU A 33 -12.50 40.88 -9.96
C LEU A 33 -12.33 40.37 -8.53
N LYS A 34 -13.24 39.51 -8.07
CA LYS A 34 -13.11 38.80 -6.80
C LYS A 34 -12.43 37.46 -7.04
N THR A 35 -11.41 37.21 -6.24
CA THR A 35 -10.67 35.94 -6.26
C THR A 35 -10.98 35.16 -4.99
N ARG A 36 -11.30 33.87 -5.12
CA ARG A 36 -11.58 32.98 -4.00
C ARG A 36 -10.66 31.76 -4.11
N ILE A 37 -9.96 31.45 -3.03
CA ILE A 37 -9.20 30.20 -2.91
C ILE A 37 -10.17 29.14 -2.39
N ILE A 38 -10.36 28.06 -3.15
CA ILE A 38 -11.18 26.91 -2.77
C ILE A 38 -10.28 25.70 -2.53
N LYS A 39 -10.59 24.91 -1.51
CA LYS A 39 -9.93 23.62 -1.26
C LYS A 39 -10.62 22.54 -2.09
N VAL A 40 -9.85 21.81 -2.87
CA VAL A 40 -10.29 20.70 -3.72
C VAL A 40 -9.44 19.46 -3.44
N CYS A 41 -9.87 18.28 -3.85
CA CYS A 41 -9.00 17.11 -3.78
C CYS A 41 -7.88 17.19 -4.81
N CYS A 42 -6.66 16.81 -4.41
CA CYS A 42 -5.52 16.72 -5.33
C CYS A 42 -5.71 15.58 -6.34
N PHE A 43 -4.88 15.58 -7.39
CA PHE A 43 -4.85 14.48 -8.37
C PHE A 43 -4.62 13.14 -7.67
N GLY A 44 -5.40 12.13 -8.05
CA GLY A 44 -5.36 10.80 -7.42
C GLY A 44 -6.15 10.70 -6.11
N TYR A 45 -6.92 11.72 -5.72
CA TYR A 45 -7.84 11.67 -4.57
C TYR A 45 -9.28 11.96 -5.01
N LYS A 46 -10.25 11.30 -4.38
CA LYS A 46 -11.68 11.52 -4.58
C LYS A 46 -12.32 12.08 -3.32
N GLN A 47 -13.39 12.86 -3.52
CA GLN A 47 -14.22 13.36 -2.42
C GLN A 47 -15.06 12.23 -1.82
N GLN A 48 -15.05 12.13 -0.50
CA GLN A 48 -15.94 11.28 0.28
C GLN A 48 -16.78 12.18 1.18
N ILE A 49 -18.11 12.07 1.07
CA ILE A 49 -19.06 12.82 1.88
C ILE A 49 -19.01 12.23 3.29
N MET A 50 -18.65 13.04 4.29
CA MET A 50 -18.81 12.64 5.68
C MET A 50 -20.31 12.70 6.01
N ASN A 51 -20.86 11.64 6.61
CA ASN A 51 -22.30 11.43 6.84
C ASN A 51 -23.02 12.54 7.64
N ASN A 52 -22.31 13.56 8.11
CA ASN A 52 -22.83 14.74 8.80
C ASN A 52 -22.82 16.02 7.95
N GLY A 53 -22.51 15.95 6.65
CA GLY A 53 -22.69 17.06 5.69
C GLY A 53 -21.76 18.27 5.83
N ILE A 54 -20.89 18.29 6.84
CA ILE A 54 -20.07 19.47 7.21
C ILE A 54 -18.59 19.33 6.78
N GLY A 55 -18.18 18.20 6.18
CA GLY A 55 -16.77 17.94 5.84
C GLY A 55 -16.56 17.33 4.45
N LEU A 56 -15.65 17.93 3.68
CA LEU A 56 -15.02 17.31 2.51
C LEU A 56 -13.85 16.45 3.00
N LYS A 57 -13.87 15.14 2.76
CA LYS A 57 -12.70 14.26 2.98
C LYS A 57 -12.15 13.84 1.62
N CYS A 58 -10.88 14.08 1.37
CA CYS A 58 -10.20 13.57 0.19
C CYS A 58 -9.53 12.25 0.52
N VAL A 59 -9.98 11.16 -0.12
CA VAL A 59 -9.43 9.82 0.04
C VAL A 59 -8.68 9.40 -1.22
N PRO A 60 -7.55 8.69 -1.11
CA PRO A 60 -6.76 8.31 -2.27
C PRO A 60 -7.55 7.35 -3.17
N ILE A 61 -7.21 7.37 -4.45
CA ILE A 61 -7.75 6.51 -5.49
C ILE A 61 -6.68 5.47 -5.81
N CYS A 62 -7.02 4.20 -5.66
CA CYS A 62 -6.24 3.08 -6.16
C CYS A 62 -6.95 2.53 -7.39
N LYS A 63 -6.19 2.30 -8.47
CA LYS A 63 -6.71 1.72 -9.73
C LYS A 63 -7.39 0.37 -9.48
N GLU A 64 -6.82 -0.40 -8.58
CA GLU A 64 -7.21 -1.75 -8.23
C GLU A 64 -7.51 -1.81 -6.73
N ASP A 65 -8.44 -2.67 -6.32
CA ASP A 65 -8.72 -2.89 -4.89
C ASP A 65 -7.51 -3.53 -4.20
N CYS A 66 -7.05 -2.93 -3.10
CA CYS A 66 -5.93 -3.40 -2.30
C CYS A 66 -6.18 -4.77 -1.63
N GLY A 67 -7.44 -5.18 -1.48
CA GLY A 67 -7.81 -6.44 -0.84
C GLY A 67 -7.47 -6.45 0.64
N ASN A 68 -6.41 -7.18 1.03
CA ASN A 68 -5.92 -7.25 2.42
C ASN A 68 -5.06 -6.03 2.80
N GLY A 69 -5.53 -4.84 2.46
CA GLY A 69 -4.85 -3.59 2.73
C GLY A 69 -5.77 -2.39 2.52
N THR A 70 -5.23 -1.21 2.79
CA THR A 70 -5.94 0.06 2.61
C THR A 70 -5.20 0.92 1.61
N CYS A 71 -5.93 1.58 0.72
CA CYS A 71 -5.36 2.59 -0.18
C CYS A 71 -4.81 3.76 0.65
N SER A 72 -3.49 3.87 0.77
CA SER A 72 -2.81 4.84 1.66
C SER A 72 -2.38 6.09 0.89
N SER A 73 -2.09 5.94 -0.41
CA SER A 73 -1.80 7.03 -1.34
C SER A 73 -2.28 6.66 -2.75
N PRO A 74 -2.31 7.60 -3.71
CA PRO A 74 -2.77 7.29 -5.06
C PRO A 74 -2.01 6.10 -5.67
N ASN A 75 -2.75 5.05 -6.02
CA ASN A 75 -2.23 3.77 -6.52
C ASN A 75 -1.22 3.07 -5.60
N SER A 76 -1.26 3.31 -4.29
CA SER A 76 -0.43 2.61 -3.31
C SER A 76 -1.26 2.05 -2.17
N CYS A 77 -1.04 0.77 -1.88
CA CYS A 77 -1.71 0.03 -0.81
C CYS A 77 -0.78 -0.10 0.40
N SER A 78 -1.28 0.23 1.58
CA SER A 78 -0.69 -0.18 2.85
C SER A 78 -1.30 -1.52 3.24
N CYS A 79 -0.49 -2.57 3.26
CA CYS A 79 -0.97 -3.92 3.53
C CYS A 79 -1.20 -4.18 5.02
N ASN A 80 -2.18 -5.03 5.30
CA ASN A 80 -2.43 -5.55 6.64
C ASN A 80 -1.26 -6.45 7.07
N VAL A 81 -1.15 -6.70 8.38
CA VAL A 81 -0.12 -7.58 8.94
C VAL A 81 -0.19 -8.97 8.27
N GLY A 82 0.97 -9.49 7.84
CA GLY A 82 1.08 -10.76 7.13
C GLY A 82 0.82 -10.69 5.62
N TYR A 83 0.64 -9.49 5.07
CA TYR A 83 0.49 -9.25 3.63
C TYR A 83 1.53 -8.23 3.15
N THR A 84 1.90 -8.29 1.87
CA THR A 84 2.91 -7.41 1.28
C THR A 84 2.61 -7.13 -0.19
N ASN A 85 3.10 -5.99 -0.70
CA ASN A 85 3.08 -5.66 -2.12
C ASN A 85 4.31 -6.31 -2.76
N LYS A 86 4.21 -7.58 -3.18
CA LYS A 86 5.33 -8.22 -3.89
C LYS A 86 5.50 -7.50 -5.23
N ASP A 87 6.74 -7.13 -5.58
CA ASP A 87 7.12 -6.45 -6.86
C ASP A 87 6.63 -7.17 -8.14
N ARG A 88 6.13 -8.40 -8.00
CA ARG A 88 5.59 -9.22 -9.07
C ARG A 88 4.12 -8.94 -9.39
N ASP A 89 3.38 -8.27 -8.51
CA ASP A 89 2.01 -7.89 -8.80
C ASP A 89 1.97 -6.47 -9.36
N ALA A 90 1.81 -6.37 -10.68
CA ALA A 90 1.65 -5.09 -11.39
C ALA A 90 0.46 -4.26 -10.87
N SER A 91 -0.48 -4.89 -10.14
CA SER A 91 -1.61 -4.20 -9.53
C SER A 91 -1.33 -3.56 -8.18
N GLN A 92 -0.12 -3.72 -7.61
CA GLN A 92 0.26 -3.18 -6.30
C GLN A 92 -0.71 -3.59 -5.18
N ARG A 93 -1.27 -4.80 -5.29
CA ARG A 93 -2.19 -5.39 -4.32
C ARG A 93 -1.44 -6.08 -3.20
N CYS A 94 -2.14 -6.20 -2.07
CA CYS A 94 -1.64 -6.90 -0.90
C CYS A 94 -1.84 -8.40 -1.03
N VAL A 95 -0.74 -9.11 -1.32
CA VAL A 95 -0.71 -10.57 -1.39
C VAL A 95 -0.17 -11.17 -0.09
N PRO A 96 -0.54 -12.42 0.26
CA PRO A 96 -0.02 -13.06 1.47
C PRO A 96 1.50 -13.11 1.51
N ASP A 97 2.04 -12.85 2.69
CA ASP A 97 3.46 -12.98 2.99
C ASP A 97 3.73 -14.31 3.72
N CYS A 98 4.75 -15.02 3.24
CA CYS A 98 5.19 -16.28 3.83
C CYS A 98 6.69 -16.16 4.04
N ASP A 99 7.11 -16.12 5.30
CA ASP A 99 8.51 -15.99 5.66
C ASP A 99 9.33 -17.16 5.10
N GLY A 100 10.47 -16.87 4.47
CA GLY A 100 11.26 -17.87 3.74
C GLY A 100 10.65 -18.41 2.44
N GLY A 101 9.40 -18.05 2.10
CA GLY A 101 8.68 -18.51 0.92
C GLY A 101 8.20 -19.96 0.99
N CYS A 102 7.33 -20.36 0.05
CA CYS A 102 6.70 -21.69 0.06
C CYS A 102 7.43 -22.77 -0.74
N GLY A 103 8.47 -22.44 -1.51
CA GLY A 103 9.17 -23.41 -2.36
C GLY A 103 8.27 -23.97 -3.47
N LYS A 104 7.98 -25.28 -3.42
CA LYS A 104 7.07 -26.01 -4.33
C LYS A 104 5.60 -25.89 -3.91
N GLY A 105 5.15 -24.66 -3.78
CA GLY A 105 3.81 -24.34 -3.33
C GLY A 105 3.51 -22.86 -3.39
N GLU A 106 2.25 -22.54 -3.17
CA GLU A 106 1.72 -21.18 -3.23
C GLU A 106 1.40 -20.65 -1.83
N CYS A 107 1.71 -19.37 -1.58
CA CYS A 107 1.36 -18.70 -0.34
C CYS A 107 -0.12 -18.26 -0.41
N ILE A 108 -1.01 -19.04 0.19
CA ILE A 108 -2.47 -18.84 0.12
C ILE A 108 -3.03 -17.98 1.26
N ALA A 109 -2.29 -17.89 2.37
CA ALA A 109 -2.57 -17.03 3.52
C ALA A 109 -1.25 -16.72 4.25
N PRO A 110 -1.22 -15.74 5.16
CA PRO A 110 0.01 -15.39 5.88
C PRO A 110 0.67 -16.61 6.52
N ASN A 111 1.94 -16.83 6.20
CA ASN A 111 2.75 -17.99 6.63
C ASN A 111 2.08 -19.36 6.39
N THR A 112 1.16 -19.45 5.43
CA THR A 112 0.42 -20.66 5.09
C THR A 112 0.63 -21.02 3.63
N CYS A 113 1.30 -22.16 3.41
CA CYS A 113 1.62 -22.66 2.08
C CYS A 113 0.64 -23.76 1.65
N HIS A 114 0.11 -23.63 0.45
CA HIS A 114 -0.53 -24.72 -0.27
C HIS A 114 0.54 -25.44 -1.09
N CYS A 115 0.83 -26.69 -0.75
CA CYS A 115 1.89 -27.45 -1.38
C CYS A 115 1.38 -28.25 -2.57
N GLU A 116 2.24 -28.39 -3.59
CA GLU A 116 2.01 -29.31 -4.71
C GLU A 116 1.87 -30.76 -4.21
N ASP A 117 1.22 -31.62 -5.00
CA ASP A 117 1.03 -33.03 -4.65
C ASP A 117 2.37 -33.73 -4.33
N GLY A 118 2.42 -34.43 -3.19
CA GLY A 118 3.62 -35.11 -2.71
C GLY A 118 4.51 -34.28 -1.77
N TYR A 119 4.17 -33.02 -1.53
CA TYR A 119 4.83 -32.13 -0.57
C TYR A 119 3.94 -31.87 0.66
N GLU A 120 4.55 -31.64 1.82
CA GLU A 120 3.87 -31.29 3.08
C GLU A 120 4.38 -29.96 3.66
N ALA A 121 3.52 -29.28 4.42
CA ALA A 121 3.80 -27.97 4.99
C ALA A 121 4.56 -28.09 6.32
N TYR A 122 5.85 -27.74 6.31
CA TYR A 122 6.71 -27.62 7.49
C TYR A 122 7.49 -26.30 7.42
N ASN A 123 6.78 -25.17 7.56
CA ASN A 123 7.24 -23.78 7.32
C ASN A 123 7.52 -23.42 5.85
N HIS A 124 7.77 -24.40 5.00
CA HIS A 124 7.79 -24.34 3.53
C HIS A 124 7.37 -25.72 3.00
N CYS A 125 7.09 -25.84 1.70
CA CYS A 125 6.71 -27.13 1.12
C CYS A 125 7.95 -28.03 0.94
N ALA A 126 7.99 -29.12 1.68
CA ALA A 126 9.05 -30.12 1.65
C ALA A 126 8.51 -31.49 1.24
N LEU A 127 9.35 -32.31 0.59
CA LEU A 127 8.98 -33.67 0.21
C LEU A 127 8.60 -34.48 1.46
N LYS A 128 7.55 -35.29 1.36
CA LYS A 128 7.31 -36.34 2.37
C LYS A 128 8.52 -37.27 2.40
N LEU A 129 9.37 -37.15 3.41
CA LEU A 129 10.39 -38.16 3.65
C LEU A 129 9.64 -39.43 4.09
N PRO A 130 9.93 -40.60 3.51
CA PRO A 130 9.36 -41.83 4.01
C PRO A 130 9.82 -42.05 5.46
N GLN A 131 8.93 -42.57 6.30
CA GLN A 131 9.14 -42.78 7.73
C GLN A 131 10.29 -43.78 8.07
N TRP A 132 10.93 -44.36 7.05
CA TRP A 132 12.10 -45.24 7.13
C TRP A 132 13.43 -44.55 6.74
N LEU A 133 13.43 -43.27 6.37
CA LEU A 133 14.67 -42.52 6.16
C LEU A 133 15.28 -42.13 7.53
N PRO A 134 16.53 -42.52 7.85
CA PRO A 134 17.15 -42.11 9.10
C PRO A 134 17.26 -40.58 9.13
N LEU A 135 16.83 -39.96 10.24
CA LEU A 135 17.05 -38.55 10.53
C LEU A 135 18.57 -38.30 10.70
N GLY A 136 19.24 -38.09 9.59
CA GLY A 136 20.58 -37.55 9.44
C GLY A 136 20.65 -37.15 7.99
N ILE A 137 20.93 -35.91 7.61
CA ILE A 137 22.11 -35.13 7.96
C ILE A 137 21.78 -33.66 7.65
N GLY A 138 22.13 -32.75 8.55
CA GLY A 138 22.16 -31.30 8.31
C GLY A 138 22.59 -30.63 9.62
N LYS A 139 23.79 -30.05 9.73
CA LYS A 139 24.40 -29.07 8.83
C LYS A 139 25.93 -29.24 8.79
N VAL A 140 26.53 -29.01 7.63
CA VAL A 140 27.90 -28.47 7.53
C VAL A 140 27.81 -26.97 7.78
#